data_AF-A0A3M1TV92-F1
#
_entry.id   AF-A0A3M1TV92-F1
#
_cell.length_a   1.000
_cell.length_b   1.000
_cell.length_c   1.000
_cell.angle_alpha   90.00
_cell.angle_beta   90.00
_cell.angle_gamma   90.00
#
_symmetry.space_group_name_H-M   'P 1'
#
loop_
_entity.id
_entity.type
_entity.pdbx_description
1 polymer ?
#
loop_
_entity_poly.entity_id
_entity_poly.type
_entity_poly.pdbx_seq_one_letter_code
_entity_poly.pdbx_strand_id
1 'polypeptide(L)'
;MLDLQPLHAVVHPPWATNGTSPRSRRGLHGSLARRPHAASVNPPDFPESGRQTFRNPQGYRGVHLIYQYHSDRMTTYNGLRIELQIRSLLQHAWATAVETVGIFLQHSLKSSMGPDDWLRFFALSASAFARAEGSPAVPGTPTVQRELRREIKRLMHELGVEENLRTFGQALRVT
;
A
#
# COMPACT_ATOMS: atom_id res chain seq x y z
N MET A 1 -27.84 21.37 13.62
CA MET A 1 -27.82 21.39 12.15
C MET A 1 -26.92 22.55 11.74
N LEU A 2 -25.62 22.28 11.61
CA LEU A 2 -24.62 23.25 11.14
C LEU A 2 -23.91 22.58 9.97
N ASP A 3 -24.20 23.12 8.80
CA ASP A 3 -23.71 22.69 7.50
C ASP A 3 -22.36 23.39 7.27
N LEU A 4 -21.27 22.63 7.26
CA LEU A 4 -19.94 23.11 6.91
C LEU A 4 -19.55 22.43 5.59
N GLN A 5 -19.73 23.15 4.48
CA GLN A 5 -19.18 22.76 3.19
C GLN A 5 -17.65 22.91 3.21
N PRO A 6 -16.88 21.94 2.68
CA PRO A 6 -15.45 22.12 2.50
C PRO A 6 -15.14 22.95 1.25
N LEU A 7 -14.29 23.97 1.44
CA LEU A 7 -13.63 24.74 0.39
C LEU A 7 -12.83 23.82 -0.55
N HIS A 8 -13.26 23.70 -1.80
CA HIS A 8 -12.43 23.18 -2.88
C HIS A 8 -11.43 24.26 -3.31
N ALA A 9 -10.20 24.20 -2.78
CA ALA A 9 -9.08 24.92 -3.37
C ALA A 9 -8.61 24.15 -4.62
N VAL A 10 -9.05 24.59 -5.79
CA VAL A 10 -8.52 24.14 -7.08
C VAL A 10 -7.15 24.78 -7.28
N VAL A 11 -6.08 24.02 -7.04
CA VAL A 11 -4.73 24.42 -7.41
C VAL A 11 -4.49 24.01 -8.86
N HIS A 12 -4.43 24.99 -9.77
CA HIS A 12 -4.08 24.74 -11.17
C HIS A 12 -2.56 24.53 -11.31
N PRO A 13 -2.10 23.46 -11.97
CA PRO A 13 -0.68 23.26 -12.27
C PRO A 13 -0.20 24.18 -13.43
N PRO A 14 1.07 24.61 -13.44
CA PRO A 14 1.59 25.67 -14.30
C PRO A 14 1.79 25.32 -15.79
N TRP A 15 1.15 24.26 -16.31
CA TRP A 15 1.32 23.84 -17.70
C TRP A 15 0.07 24.01 -18.57
N ALA A 16 -1.03 24.55 -18.02
CA ALA A 16 -2.23 24.84 -18.80
C ALA A 16 -2.04 26.11 -19.67
N THR A 17 -1.41 25.96 -20.83
CA THR A 17 -1.49 26.96 -21.91
C THR A 17 -2.22 26.35 -23.11
N ASN A 18 -3.34 26.98 -23.48
CA ASN A 18 -4.16 26.69 -24.65
C ASN A 18 -3.33 26.58 -25.93
N GLY A 19 -3.36 25.41 -26.57
CA GLY A 19 -2.84 25.22 -27.92
C GLY A 19 -3.84 25.72 -28.97
N THR A 20 -3.64 26.94 -29.47
CA THR A 20 -4.13 27.36 -30.79
C THR A 20 -3.07 26.99 -31.84
N SER A 21 -3.48 26.31 -32.90
CA SER A 21 -2.64 26.04 -34.09
C SER A 21 -2.42 27.37 -34.86
N PRO A 22 -1.25 27.60 -35.49
CA PRO A 22 -1.20 27.35 -36.94
C PRO A 22 0.18 26.95 -37.54
N ARG A 23 0.09 26.20 -38.65
CA ARG A 23 0.97 26.05 -39.83
C ARG A 23 2.42 26.61 -39.85
N SER A 24 3.34 25.69 -40.24
CA SER A 24 4.39 25.81 -41.27
C SER A 24 5.45 26.93 -41.19
N ARG A 25 6.72 26.54 -40.95
CA ARG A 25 7.86 26.78 -41.86
C ARG A 25 9.15 26.05 -41.43
N ARG A 26 9.92 25.64 -42.43
CA ARG A 26 11.23 24.98 -42.38
C ARG A 26 12.32 25.87 -41.78
N GLY A 27 13.30 25.26 -41.11
CA GLY A 27 14.60 25.86 -40.77
C GLY A 27 15.51 24.86 -40.06
N LEU A 28 16.52 24.37 -40.77
CA LEU A 28 17.62 23.53 -40.25
C LEU A 28 18.50 24.34 -39.30
N HIS A 29 18.89 23.78 -38.15
CA HIS A 29 20.26 23.87 -37.62
C HIS A 29 20.43 22.88 -36.45
N GLY A 30 21.50 22.09 -36.52
CA GLY A 30 21.80 21.04 -35.56
C GLY A 30 22.20 21.59 -34.19
N SER A 31 21.60 21.00 -33.16
CA SER A 31 22.13 20.97 -31.80
C SER A 31 21.78 19.61 -31.22
N LEU A 32 22.75 18.70 -31.18
CA LEU A 32 22.67 17.46 -30.38
C LEU A 32 22.85 17.83 -28.90
N ALA A 33 21.88 18.56 -28.35
CA ALA A 33 21.69 18.61 -26.91
C ALA A 33 21.28 17.19 -26.50
N ARG A 34 22.19 16.44 -25.89
CA ARG A 34 21.87 15.19 -25.20
C ARG A 34 20.81 15.51 -24.16
N ARG A 35 19.56 15.21 -24.46
CA ARG A 35 18.46 15.26 -23.50
C ARG A 35 18.81 14.29 -22.37
N PRO A 36 18.60 14.65 -21.09
CA PRO A 36 18.71 13.66 -20.02
C PRO A 36 17.64 12.59 -20.29
N HIS A 37 18.07 11.41 -20.74
CA HIS A 37 17.19 10.28 -21.06
C HIS A 37 16.76 9.61 -19.75
N ALA A 38 15.51 9.85 -19.37
CA ALA A 38 14.90 9.28 -18.18
C ALA A 38 14.00 8.11 -18.57
N ALA A 39 14.18 6.96 -17.93
CA ALA A 39 13.15 5.92 -17.91
C ALA A 39 11.89 6.55 -17.30
N SER A 40 10.78 6.56 -18.03
CA SER A 40 9.54 7.16 -17.57
C SER A 40 8.61 6.07 -17.09
N VAL A 41 8.29 6.10 -15.80
CA VAL A 41 7.15 5.37 -15.29
C VAL A 41 5.93 6.22 -15.63
N ASN A 42 5.36 6.00 -16.82
CA ASN A 42 4.16 6.71 -17.21
C ASN A 42 3.00 6.15 -16.38
N PRO A 43 2.24 7.00 -15.66
CA PRO A 43 0.93 6.57 -15.20
C PRO A 43 0.12 6.19 -16.45
N PRO A 44 -0.66 5.10 -16.44
CA PRO A 44 -1.69 4.93 -17.45
C PRO A 44 -2.58 6.17 -17.42
N ASP A 45 -3.07 6.64 -18.57
CA ASP A 45 -4.11 7.68 -18.63
C ASP A 45 -5.21 7.29 -17.64
N PHE A 46 -5.26 7.98 -16.50
CA PHE A 46 -6.06 7.58 -15.35
C PHE A 46 -7.48 8.10 -15.56
N PRO A 47 -8.50 7.25 -15.78
CA PRO A 47 -9.80 7.54 -15.19
C PRO A 47 -9.61 7.61 -13.67
N GLU A 48 -10.41 8.40 -12.95
CA GLU A 48 -10.33 8.61 -11.47
C GLU A 48 -10.28 7.32 -10.62
N SER A 49 -10.41 6.13 -11.21
CA SER A 49 -10.38 4.81 -10.58
C SER A 49 -8.98 4.24 -10.25
N GLY A 50 -7.88 4.96 -10.45
CA GLY A 50 -6.52 4.42 -10.40
C GLY A 50 -5.84 4.29 -9.02
N ARG A 51 -6.46 4.78 -7.94
CA ARG A 51 -5.89 4.69 -6.58
C ARG A 51 -6.53 3.51 -5.85
N GLN A 52 -5.98 2.30 -6.03
CA GLN A 52 -6.49 1.15 -5.28
C GLN A 52 -5.95 1.19 -3.85
N THR A 53 -6.72 1.80 -2.95
CA THR A 53 -6.50 1.57 -1.51
C THR A 53 -6.94 0.14 -1.23
N PHE A 54 -5.98 -0.79 -1.09
CA PHE A 54 -6.30 -2.13 -0.64
C PHE A 54 -6.63 -2.06 0.84
N ARG A 55 -7.94 -2.07 1.13
CA ARG A 55 -8.49 -2.31 2.45
C ARG A 55 -9.09 -3.70 2.44
N ASN A 56 -8.35 -4.68 2.94
CA ASN A 56 -8.97 -5.93 3.32
C ASN A 56 -9.79 -5.66 4.60
N PRO A 57 -11.07 -6.06 4.67
CA PRO A 57 -11.86 -6.01 5.90
C PRO A 57 -11.13 -6.59 7.11
N GLN A 58 -10.21 -7.53 6.92
CA GLN A 58 -9.46 -8.20 7.99
C GLN A 58 -8.18 -7.49 8.46
N GLY A 59 -7.86 -6.29 7.93
CA GLY A 59 -6.82 -5.43 8.49
C GLY A 59 -5.56 -5.23 7.66
N TYR A 60 -5.43 -5.94 6.54
CA TYR A 60 -4.39 -5.66 5.54
C TYR A 60 -4.63 -4.30 4.89
N ARG A 61 -3.62 -3.42 4.97
CA ARG A 61 -3.69 -2.02 4.57
C ARG A 61 -2.41 -1.54 3.89
N GLY A 62 -2.59 -0.64 2.95
CA GLY A 62 -1.54 0.05 2.22
C GLY A 62 -2.10 0.72 0.98
N VAL A 63 -1.31 1.59 0.38
CA VAL A 63 -1.60 2.12 -0.96
C VAL A 63 -0.80 1.30 -1.96
N HIS A 64 -1.48 0.72 -2.94
CA HIS A 64 -0.82 -0.03 -4.01
C HIS A 64 -1.00 0.73 -5.31
N LEU A 65 0.12 1.07 -5.93
CA LEU A 65 0.15 1.78 -7.20
C LEU A 65 0.74 0.84 -8.25
N ILE A 66 -0.05 0.50 -9.27
CA ILE A 66 0.40 -0.37 -10.36
C ILE A 66 0.71 0.51 -11.56
N TYR A 67 1.94 0.43 -12.03
CA TYR A 67 2.43 1.16 -13.20
C TYR A 67 2.83 0.19 -14.29
N GLN A 68 2.87 0.69 -15.53
CA GLN A 68 3.49 -0.03 -16.64
C GLN A 68 4.83 0.61 -16.96
N TYR A 69 5.88 -0.23 -17.01
CA TYR A 69 7.22 0.22 -17.36
C TYR A 69 7.28 0.62 -18.83
N HIS A 70 7.89 1.77 -19.10
CA HIS A 70 8.21 2.21 -20.44
C HIS A 70 9.58 2.89 -20.49
N SER A 71 10.39 2.49 -21.46
CA SER A 71 11.73 3.02 -21.70
C SER A 71 11.97 3.19 -23.19
N ASP A 72 12.53 4.34 -23.54
CA ASP A 72 13.05 4.66 -24.88
C ASP A 72 14.44 4.03 -25.11
N ARG A 73 15.08 3.52 -24.06
CA ARG A 73 16.47 3.01 -24.08
C ARG A 73 16.57 1.49 -24.07
N MET A 74 15.64 0.81 -23.37
CA MET A 74 15.61 -0.65 -23.23
C MET A 74 14.16 -1.13 -23.34
N THR A 75 13.74 -1.42 -24.56
CA THR A 75 12.35 -1.77 -24.87
C THR A 75 11.96 -3.17 -24.44
N THR A 76 12.94 -4.05 -24.17
CA THR A 76 12.74 -5.46 -23.75
C THR A 76 11.79 -5.61 -22.55
N TYR A 77 11.75 -4.60 -21.67
CA TYR A 77 10.94 -4.62 -20.46
C TYR A 77 9.67 -3.77 -20.57
N ASN A 78 9.45 -3.09 -21.70
CA ASN A 78 8.25 -2.27 -21.90
C ASN A 78 7.00 -3.14 -21.80
N GLY A 79 5.98 -2.62 -21.14
CA GLY A 79 4.74 -3.37 -20.90
C GLY A 79 4.72 -4.17 -19.60
N LEU A 80 5.87 -4.41 -18.96
CA LEU A 80 5.92 -5.04 -17.62
C LEU A 80 5.24 -4.16 -16.58
N ARG A 81 4.53 -4.78 -15.64
CA ARG A 81 3.86 -4.08 -14.54
C ARG A 81 4.79 -3.98 -13.32
N ILE A 82 4.84 -2.79 -12.73
CA ILE A 82 5.55 -2.51 -11.48
C ILE A 82 4.51 -2.16 -10.42
N GLU A 83 4.57 -2.83 -9.28
CA GLU A 83 3.73 -2.50 -8.13
C GLU A 83 4.55 -1.75 -7.07
N LEU A 84 4.07 -0.58 -6.67
CA LEU A 84 4.61 0.18 -5.55
C LEU A 84 3.66 0.06 -4.36
N GLN A 85 4.15 -0.51 -3.26
CA GLN A 85 3.41 -0.62 -2.01
C GLN A 85 3.90 0.42 -1.01
N ILE A 86 3.06 1.39 -0.70
CA ILE A 86 3.35 2.44 0.28
C ILE A 86 2.64 2.06 1.59
N ARG A 87 3.43 1.94 2.66
CA ARG A 87 2.97 1.53 3.99
C ARG A 87 3.61 2.38 5.07
N SER A 88 2.88 2.58 6.17
CA SER A 88 3.49 3.02 7.42
C SER A 88 4.41 1.93 7.99
N LEU A 89 5.25 2.29 8.97
CA LEU A 89 6.07 1.31 9.69
C LEU A 89 5.21 0.24 10.39
N LEU A 90 4.07 0.62 10.98
CA LEU A 90 3.16 -0.31 11.65
C LEU A 90 2.50 -1.26 10.65
N GLN A 91 2.06 -0.75 9.49
CA GLN A 91 1.47 -1.57 8.43
C GLN A 91 2.48 -2.54 7.83
N HIS A 92 3.72 -2.10 7.64
CA HIS A 92 4.80 -2.98 7.19
C HIS A 92 5.08 -4.09 8.23
N ALA A 93 5.29 -3.73 9.49
CA ALA A 93 5.54 -4.70 10.57
C ALA A 93 4.39 -5.71 10.71
N TRP A 94 3.13 -5.26 10.64
CA TRP A 94 1.96 -6.13 10.66
C TRP A 94 1.97 -7.10 9.46
N ALA A 95 2.21 -6.61 8.25
CA ALA A 95 2.22 -7.44 7.05
C ALA A 95 3.34 -8.48 7.09
N THR A 96 4.54 -8.10 7.52
CA THR A 96 5.65 -9.03 7.71
C THR A 96 5.32 -10.10 8.75
N ALA A 97 4.72 -9.73 9.88
CA ALA A 97 4.31 -10.70 10.89
C ALA A 97 3.26 -11.70 10.35
N VAL A 98 2.27 -11.22 9.59
CA VAL A 98 1.26 -12.08 8.93
C VAL A 98 1.91 -13.05 7.95
N GLU A 99 2.87 -12.58 7.16
CA GLU A 99 3.64 -13.41 6.22
C GLU A 99 4.45 -14.48 6.93
N THR A 100 5.23 -14.07 7.93
CA THR A 100 6.07 -14.97 8.71
C THR A 100 5.23 -16.05 9.38
N VAL A 101 4.19 -15.67 10.13
CA VAL A 101 3.33 -16.67 10.79
C VAL A 101 2.62 -17.55 9.76
N GLY A 102 2.15 -16.99 8.64
CA GLY A 102 1.51 -17.79 7.59
C GLY A 102 2.43 -18.85 6.98
N ILE A 103 3.71 -18.50 6.76
CA ILE A 103 4.73 -19.45 6.28
C ILE A 103 4.90 -20.60 7.28
N PHE A 104 5.08 -20.29 8.57
CA PHE A 104 5.32 -21.31 9.59
C PHE A 104 4.09 -22.17 9.90
N LEU A 105 2.89 -21.60 9.80
CA LEU A 105 1.64 -22.36 9.93
C LEU A 105 1.26 -23.11 8.65
N GLN A 106 2.04 -22.98 7.56
CA GLN A 106 1.69 -23.52 6.23
C GLN A 106 0.29 -23.08 5.75
N HIS A 107 -0.11 -21.88 6.13
CA HIS A 107 -1.44 -21.32 5.91
C HIS A 107 -1.33 -19.91 5.32
N SER A 108 -2.13 -19.61 4.29
CA SER A 108 -2.18 -18.25 3.73
C SER A 108 -3.05 -17.33 4.58
N LEU A 109 -2.50 -16.86 5.70
CA LEU A 109 -3.19 -15.90 6.58
C LEU A 109 -3.57 -14.60 5.85
N LYS A 110 -2.78 -14.20 4.84
CA LYS A 110 -3.11 -13.07 3.94
C LYS A 110 -4.41 -13.28 3.16
N SER A 111 -4.68 -14.53 2.78
CA SER A 111 -5.91 -14.95 2.10
C SER A 111 -7.01 -15.32 3.09
N SER A 112 -6.84 -14.96 4.38
CA SER A 112 -7.77 -15.31 5.45
C SER A 112 -7.95 -16.82 5.64
N MET A 113 -6.93 -17.60 5.28
CA MET A 113 -6.91 -19.05 5.48
C MET A 113 -5.93 -19.36 6.61
N GLY A 114 -6.43 -19.93 7.70
CA GLY A 114 -5.63 -20.36 8.84
C GLY A 114 -6.48 -20.51 10.10
N PRO A 115 -5.88 -20.85 11.25
CA PRO A 115 -6.61 -21.03 12.50
C PRO A 115 -7.33 -19.75 12.91
N ASP A 116 -8.60 -19.88 13.33
CA ASP A 116 -9.47 -18.74 13.65
C ASP A 116 -8.87 -17.80 14.70
N ASP A 117 -8.16 -18.34 15.70
CA ASP A 117 -7.52 -17.54 16.74
C ASP A 117 -6.40 -16.65 16.19
N TRP A 118 -5.63 -17.15 15.21
CA TRP A 118 -4.60 -16.35 14.53
C TRP A 118 -5.22 -15.27 13.66
N LEU A 119 -6.27 -15.61 12.90
CA LEU A 119 -7.01 -14.63 12.09
C LEU A 119 -7.61 -13.54 12.99
N ARG A 120 -8.20 -13.93 14.13
CA ARG A 120 -8.74 -13.01 15.13
C ARG A 120 -7.65 -12.13 15.73
N PHE A 121 -6.52 -12.71 16.12
CA PHE A 121 -5.39 -11.98 16.68
C PHE A 121 -4.88 -10.90 15.71
N PHE A 122 -4.71 -11.24 14.43
CA PHE A 122 -4.22 -10.29 13.43
C PHE A 122 -5.26 -9.21 13.09
N ALA A 123 -6.55 -9.53 13.07
CA ALA A 123 -7.63 -8.55 12.89
C ALA A 123 -7.68 -7.54 14.05
N LEU A 124 -7.56 -8.00 15.30
CA LEU A 124 -7.53 -7.13 16.48
C LEU A 124 -6.28 -6.24 16.50
N SER A 125 -5.12 -6.81 16.19
CA SER A 125 -3.86 -6.07 16.09
C SER A 125 -3.92 -4.99 15.01
N ALA A 126 -4.54 -5.30 13.86
CA ALA A 126 -4.81 -4.29 12.85
C ALA A 126 -5.73 -3.19 13.39
N SER A 127 -6.83 -3.49 14.08
CA SER A 127 -7.66 -2.45 14.71
C SER A 127 -6.90 -1.57 15.70
N ALA A 128 -5.97 -2.13 16.46
CA ALA A 128 -5.11 -1.33 17.35
C ALA A 128 -4.23 -0.35 16.56
N PHE A 129 -3.57 -0.81 15.50
CA PHE A 129 -2.78 0.06 14.61
C PHE A 129 -3.64 1.09 13.87
N ALA A 130 -4.86 0.72 13.46
CA ALA A 130 -5.83 1.61 12.84
C ALA A 130 -6.04 2.87 13.67
N ARG A 131 -6.30 2.65 14.96
CA ARG A 131 -6.64 3.69 15.91
C ARG A 131 -5.42 4.56 16.23
N ALA A 132 -4.23 3.97 16.27
CA ALA A 132 -2.98 4.72 16.41
C ALA A 132 -2.72 5.62 15.19
N GLU A 133 -3.14 5.19 14.00
CA GLU A 133 -2.99 5.93 12.73
C GLU A 133 -4.17 6.84 12.40
N GLY A 134 -5.15 7.01 13.31
CA GLY A 134 -6.36 7.82 13.05
C GLY A 134 -7.25 7.28 11.92
N SER A 135 -7.15 5.98 11.62
CA SER A 135 -7.85 5.29 10.54
C SER A 135 -9.00 4.40 11.04
N PRO A 136 -10.01 4.08 10.20
CA PRO A 136 -11.08 3.17 10.57
C PRO A 136 -10.57 1.78 11.00
N ALA A 137 -11.15 1.25 12.07
CA ALA A 137 -10.86 -0.08 12.60
C ALA A 137 -11.43 -1.19 11.70
N VAL A 138 -10.92 -2.42 11.88
CA VAL A 138 -11.42 -3.62 11.22
C VAL A 138 -12.85 -3.91 11.70
N PRO A 139 -13.84 -4.10 10.79
CA PRO A 139 -15.19 -4.51 11.16
C PRO A 139 -15.20 -5.77 12.04
N GLY A 140 -16.12 -5.84 12.99
CA GLY A 140 -16.25 -7.00 13.91
C GLY A 140 -15.21 -7.05 15.05
N THR A 141 -14.35 -6.02 15.18
CA THR A 141 -13.46 -5.87 16.35
C THR A 141 -14.05 -4.92 17.38
N PRO A 142 -13.66 -5.02 18.68
CA PRO A 142 -14.18 -4.16 19.72
C PRO A 142 -13.87 -2.67 19.48
N THR A 143 -14.88 -1.82 19.63
CA THR A 143 -14.75 -0.35 19.53
C THR A 143 -14.16 0.24 20.82
N VAL A 144 -14.43 -0.40 21.96
CA VAL A 144 -13.90 0.01 23.27
C VAL A 144 -12.44 -0.41 23.40
N GLN A 145 -11.54 0.56 23.61
CA GLN A 145 -10.09 0.31 23.68
C GLN A 145 -9.69 -0.74 24.72
N ARG A 146 -10.37 -0.73 25.86
CA ARG A 146 -10.08 -1.65 26.96
C ARG A 146 -10.40 -3.09 26.57
N GLU A 147 -11.50 -3.33 25.87
CA GLU A 147 -11.90 -4.65 25.40
C GLU A 147 -10.96 -5.14 24.31
N LEU A 148 -10.66 -4.30 23.32
CA LEU A 148 -9.68 -4.60 22.27
C LEU A 148 -8.33 -5.02 22.86
N ARG A 149 -7.80 -4.25 23.83
CA ARG A 149 -6.52 -4.57 24.48
C ARG A 149 -6.58 -5.86 25.29
N ARG A 150 -7.69 -6.13 25.99
CA ARG A 150 -7.87 -7.36 26.77
C ARG A 150 -7.86 -8.58 25.85
N GLU A 151 -8.59 -8.51 24.74
CA GLU A 151 -8.69 -9.62 23.80
C GLU A 151 -7.36 -9.90 23.09
N ILE A 152 -6.64 -8.85 22.65
CA ILE A 152 -5.29 -8.98 22.11
C ILE A 152 -4.38 -9.68 23.11
N LYS A 153 -4.34 -9.22 24.37
CA LYS A 153 -3.48 -9.83 25.40
C LYS A 153 -3.82 -11.30 25.66
N ARG A 154 -5.09 -11.65 25.67
CA ARG A 154 -5.54 -13.04 25.83
C ARG A 154 -4.99 -13.91 24.70
N LEU A 155 -5.23 -13.53 23.45
CA LEU A 155 -4.75 -14.29 22.28
C LEU A 155 -3.23 -14.29 22.17
N MET A 156 -2.55 -13.20 22.54
CA MET A 156 -1.08 -13.17 22.59
C MET A 156 -0.52 -14.27 23.49
N HIS A 157 -1.16 -14.47 24.65
CA HIS A 157 -0.78 -15.50 25.60
C HIS A 157 -1.16 -16.91 25.11
N GLU A 158 -2.41 -17.11 24.69
CA GLU A 158 -2.91 -18.41 24.22
C GLU A 158 -2.13 -18.95 23.01
N LEU A 159 -1.74 -18.06 22.09
CA LEU A 159 -0.99 -18.43 20.88
C LEU A 159 0.53 -18.38 21.06
N GLY A 160 1.04 -18.02 22.25
CA GLY A 160 2.48 -17.86 22.47
C GLY A 160 3.15 -16.93 21.46
N VAL A 161 2.47 -15.83 21.05
CA VAL A 161 2.85 -15.03 19.87
C VAL A 161 4.28 -14.52 19.96
N GLU A 162 4.70 -14.06 21.13
CA GLU A 162 6.04 -13.52 21.32
C GLU A 162 7.14 -14.56 21.13
N GLU A 163 6.95 -15.77 21.64
CA GLU A 163 7.90 -16.86 21.49
C GLU A 163 7.95 -17.33 20.04
N ASN A 164 6.78 -17.54 19.44
CA ASN A 164 6.65 -17.95 18.05
C ASN A 164 7.33 -16.96 17.10
N LEU A 165 7.03 -15.66 17.20
CA LEU A 165 7.65 -14.64 16.34
C LEU A 165 9.16 -14.50 16.56
N ARG A 166 9.66 -14.67 17.80
CA ARG A 166 11.11 -14.67 18.07
C ARG A 166 11.78 -15.86 17.39
N THR A 167 11.24 -17.07 17.56
CA THR A 167 11.76 -18.29 16.96
C THR A 167 11.76 -18.20 15.44
N PHE A 168 10.67 -17.70 14.84
CA PHE A 168 10.56 -17.51 13.40
C PHE A 168 11.57 -16.48 12.88
N GLY A 169 11.74 -15.37 13.60
CA GLY A 169 12.73 -14.34 13.27
C GLY A 169 14.17 -14.83 13.35
N GLN A 170 14.48 -15.76 14.26
CA GLN A 170 15.80 -16.41 14.32
C GLN A 170 16.02 -17.34 13.12
N ALA A 171 15.04 -18.17 12.79
CA ALA A 171 15.13 -19.09 11.65
C ALA A 171 15.39 -18.35 10.31
N LEU A 172 14.74 -17.20 10.12
CA LEU A 172 14.93 -16.34 8.94
C LEU A 172 16.29 -15.62 8.86
N ARG A 173 17.07 -15.60 9.95
CA ARG A 173 18.42 -15.01 9.98
C ARG A 173 19.53 -16.01 9.70
N VAL A 174 19.22 -17.31 9.76
CA VAL A 174 20.19 -18.40 9.62
C VAL A 174 20.21 -18.96 8.18
N THR A 175 19.36 -18.41 7.30
CA THR A 175 19.34 -18.68 5.85
C THR A 175 19.97 -17.52 5.08
#